data_AF-A0A3L7Y846-F1
#
_entry.id   AF-A0A3L7Y846-F1
#
_cell.length_a   1.000
_cell.length_b   1.000
_cell.length_c   1.000
_cell.angle_alpha   90.00
_cell.angle_beta   90.00
_cell.angle_gamma   90.00
#
_symmetry.space_group_name_H-M   'P 1'
#
loop_
_entity.id
_entity.type
_entity.pdbx_description
1 polymer ?
#
loop_
_entity_poly.entity_id
_entity_poly.type
_entity_poly.pdbx_seq_one_letter_code
_entity_poly.pdbx_strand_id
1 'polypeptide(L)'
;MSTQRTTLRSADPQPRRAARRRVEGSGSPTSPRPPSEHLPGIPAVATVGASGSCVRCETKLAEDILVTRDGKGNPICLPCADLANLIVVPSGDVALTRRAQSQSGRVAILIGWSPRSKRWQRRGTLVEPRALVTAKAQCEADSEKRNVARQRASERRVIEDREYHAHFRAAVLQLYPGCPRAEATDIASHACEKHSGRVGRTADAKALEDEAVRLAVIAHVRHLHTNYDTVIDANRDKRKSRSIVRGSIQEVLAAWASGRAAPTTE
;
A
#
# COMPACT_ATOMS: atom_id res chain seq x y z
N MET A 1 58.43 31.10 -18.67
CA MET A 1 57.35 31.35 -17.71
C MET A 1 56.04 31.39 -18.48
N SER A 2 55.29 30.30 -18.52
CA SER A 2 53.98 30.23 -19.15
C SER A 2 53.10 29.31 -18.32
N THR A 3 52.03 29.88 -17.79
CA THR A 3 51.10 29.33 -16.81
C THR A 3 50.11 28.40 -17.50
N GLN A 4 50.18 27.10 -17.22
CA GLN A 4 49.09 26.18 -17.53
C GLN A 4 48.39 25.75 -16.25
N ARG A 5 47.10 26.06 -16.23
CA ARG A 5 46.14 25.87 -15.13
C ARG A 5 45.55 24.47 -15.29
N THR A 6 46.06 23.50 -14.54
CA THR A 6 45.51 22.14 -14.53
C THR A 6 44.32 22.07 -13.57
N THR A 7 43.11 22.09 -14.13
CA THR A 7 41.87 21.79 -13.40
C THR A 7 41.81 20.29 -13.11
N LEU A 8 42.00 19.89 -11.85
CA LEU A 8 41.74 18.52 -11.39
C LEU A 8 40.22 18.29 -11.37
N ARG A 9 39.78 17.36 -12.21
CA ARG A 9 38.39 16.91 -12.38
C ARG A 9 38.09 15.90 -11.25
N SER A 10 37.34 16.31 -10.24
CA SER A 10 36.83 15.39 -9.21
C SER A 10 35.95 14.31 -9.85
N ALA A 11 36.31 13.05 -9.64
CA ALA A 11 35.55 11.90 -10.10
C ALA A 11 34.41 11.60 -9.11
N ASP A 12 33.17 11.65 -9.58
CA ASP A 12 31.98 11.21 -8.84
C ASP A 12 32.05 9.70 -8.52
N PRO A 13 31.70 9.27 -7.30
CA PRO A 13 31.63 7.85 -6.96
C PRO A 13 30.37 7.22 -7.56
N GLN A 14 30.57 6.28 -8.48
CA GLN A 14 29.50 5.50 -9.12
C GLN A 14 28.71 4.66 -8.10
N PRO A 15 27.37 4.58 -8.22
CA PRO A 15 26.55 3.76 -7.34
C PRO A 15 26.78 2.26 -7.61
N ARG A 16 27.09 1.51 -6.55
CA ARG A 16 27.28 0.05 -6.59
C ARG A 16 25.99 -0.63 -7.08
N ARG A 17 25.99 -1.10 -8.32
CA ARG A 17 24.97 -2.01 -8.86
C ARG A 17 25.00 -3.31 -8.05
N ALA A 18 24.00 -3.53 -7.22
CA ALA A 18 23.77 -4.81 -6.58
C ALA A 18 23.55 -5.89 -7.65
N ALA A 19 24.54 -6.78 -7.81
CA ALA A 19 24.44 -7.94 -8.68
C ALA A 19 23.31 -8.85 -8.18
N ARG A 20 22.19 -8.87 -8.92
CA ARG A 20 21.12 -9.85 -8.70
C ARG A 20 21.67 -11.20 -9.12
N ARG A 21 21.92 -12.10 -8.16
CA ARG A 21 22.17 -13.52 -8.43
C ARG A 21 21.00 -14.05 -9.26
N ARG A 22 21.30 -14.46 -10.51
CA ARG A 22 20.40 -15.28 -11.33
C ARG A 22 20.43 -16.68 -10.75
N VAL A 23 19.35 -17.10 -10.13
CA VAL A 23 19.14 -18.52 -9.78
C VAL A 23 18.63 -19.19 -11.05
N GLU A 24 19.48 -19.98 -11.68
CA GLU A 24 19.10 -20.86 -12.78
C GLU A 24 18.39 -22.09 -12.18
N GLY A 25 17.07 -22.02 -12.12
CA GLY A 25 16.22 -23.16 -11.85
C GLY A 25 15.63 -23.66 -13.16
N SER A 26 16.14 -24.77 -13.68
CA SER A 26 15.58 -25.54 -14.78
C SER A 26 14.33 -26.29 -14.29
N GLY A 27 13.21 -25.58 -14.22
CA GLY A 27 11.90 -26.17 -14.02
C GLY A 27 10.86 -25.22 -14.60
N SER A 28 10.09 -25.67 -15.59
CA SER A 28 8.94 -24.91 -16.09
C SER A 28 8.07 -24.52 -14.90
N PRO A 29 7.74 -23.24 -14.71
CA PRO A 29 6.98 -22.82 -13.54
C PRO A 29 5.54 -23.30 -13.70
N THR A 30 5.22 -24.47 -13.14
CA THR A 30 3.83 -24.86 -12.94
C THR A 30 3.25 -23.90 -11.90
N SER A 31 2.56 -22.87 -12.40
CA SER A 31 1.81 -21.97 -11.54
C SER A 31 0.86 -22.82 -10.69
N PRO A 32 0.78 -22.59 -9.37
CA PRO A 32 -0.06 -23.41 -8.50
C PRO A 32 -1.51 -23.32 -8.97
N ARG A 33 -2.28 -24.40 -8.88
CA ARG A 33 -3.65 -24.44 -9.42
C ARG A 33 -4.52 -23.29 -8.86
N PRO A 34 -5.37 -22.66 -9.69
CA PRO A 34 -6.29 -21.63 -9.20
C PRO A 34 -7.39 -22.24 -8.31
N PRO A 35 -7.92 -21.46 -7.36
CA PRO A 35 -9.09 -21.86 -6.58
C PRO A 35 -10.33 -21.97 -7.47
N SER A 36 -11.32 -22.75 -7.03
CA SER A 36 -12.63 -22.87 -7.69
C SER A 36 -13.52 -21.63 -7.50
N GLU A 37 -13.37 -20.94 -6.37
CA GLU A 37 -14.09 -19.71 -6.02
C GLU A 37 -13.11 -18.60 -5.65
N HIS A 38 -13.45 -17.36 -6.00
CA HIS A 38 -12.69 -16.17 -5.57
C HIS A 38 -13.39 -15.40 -4.45
N LEU A 39 -14.73 -15.45 -4.44
CA LEU A 39 -15.59 -14.98 -3.36
C LEU A 39 -16.63 -16.09 -3.09
N PRO A 40 -17.19 -16.18 -1.87
CA PRO A 40 -18.20 -17.17 -1.55
C PRO A 40 -19.34 -17.17 -2.57
N GLY A 41 -19.54 -18.29 -3.26
CA GLY A 41 -20.60 -18.46 -4.26
C GLY A 41 -20.35 -17.76 -5.61
N ILE A 42 -19.18 -17.15 -5.82
CA ILE A 42 -18.79 -16.57 -7.11
C ILE A 42 -17.64 -17.37 -7.73
N PRO A 43 -17.86 -18.04 -8.87
CA PRO A 43 -16.86 -18.87 -9.50
C PRO A 43 -15.63 -18.07 -9.93
N ALA A 44 -14.46 -18.67 -9.74
CA ALA A 44 -13.20 -18.17 -10.27
C ALA A 44 -12.98 -18.70 -11.69
N VAL A 45 -12.66 -17.80 -12.60
CA VAL A 45 -12.29 -18.11 -13.99
C VAL A 45 -10.82 -17.80 -14.16
N ALA A 46 -10.07 -18.76 -14.69
CA ALA A 46 -8.65 -18.62 -15.00
C ALA A 46 -8.36 -19.30 -16.33
N THR A 47 -7.17 -19.05 -16.90
CA THR A 47 -6.68 -19.86 -18.02
C THR A 47 -6.41 -21.29 -17.55
N VAL A 48 -6.49 -22.26 -18.46
CA VAL A 48 -6.26 -23.68 -18.13
C VAL A 48 -4.83 -23.89 -17.62
N GLY A 49 -3.86 -23.19 -18.22
CA GLY A 49 -2.45 -23.17 -17.83
C GLY A 49 -1.63 -24.35 -18.35
N ALA A 50 -2.24 -25.53 -18.51
CA ALA A 50 -1.72 -26.67 -19.25
C ALA A 50 -2.87 -27.30 -20.05
N SER A 51 -2.62 -27.90 -21.22
CA SER A 51 -3.68 -28.54 -22.01
C SER A 51 -4.45 -29.57 -21.18
N GLY A 52 -5.77 -29.55 -21.22
CA GLY A 52 -6.63 -30.46 -20.47
C GLY A 52 -7.97 -30.73 -21.17
N SER A 53 -8.87 -31.48 -20.55
CA SER A 53 -10.21 -31.72 -21.06
C SER A 53 -11.27 -31.29 -20.06
N CYS A 54 -12.42 -30.83 -20.56
CA CYS A 54 -13.53 -30.48 -19.70
C CYS A 54 -14.10 -31.75 -19.04
N VAL A 55 -14.29 -31.73 -17.71
CA VAL A 55 -14.85 -32.88 -16.96
C VAL A 55 -16.33 -33.17 -17.28
N ARG A 56 -17.05 -32.25 -17.96
CA ARG A 56 -18.48 -32.41 -18.30
C ARG A 56 -18.73 -32.84 -19.74
N CYS A 57 -18.06 -32.20 -20.70
CA CYS A 57 -18.27 -32.45 -22.13
C CYS A 57 -17.06 -33.05 -22.86
N GLU A 58 -15.99 -33.36 -22.13
CA GLU A 58 -14.76 -33.99 -22.64
C GLU A 58 -14.02 -33.21 -23.74
N THR A 59 -14.46 -31.99 -24.04
CA THR A 59 -13.83 -31.12 -25.03
C THR A 59 -12.40 -30.80 -24.62
N LYS A 60 -11.47 -30.90 -25.58
CA LYS A 60 -10.07 -30.53 -25.39
C LYS A 60 -9.96 -29.01 -25.23
N LEU A 61 -9.22 -28.59 -24.21
CA LEU A 61 -9.03 -27.19 -23.82
C LEU A 61 -7.55 -26.84 -23.97
N ALA A 62 -7.26 -25.85 -24.80
CA ALA A 62 -5.93 -25.29 -24.94
C ALA A 62 -5.53 -24.46 -23.71
N GLU A 63 -4.25 -24.12 -23.59
CA GLU A 63 -3.66 -23.52 -22.39
C GLU A 63 -4.24 -22.14 -22.04
N ASP A 64 -4.62 -21.37 -23.06
CA ASP A 64 -5.12 -19.99 -23.00
C ASP A 64 -6.64 -19.90 -22.84
N ILE A 65 -7.36 -21.01 -22.97
CA ILE A 65 -8.82 -21.04 -22.82
C ILE A 65 -9.21 -20.75 -21.36
N LEU A 66 -10.23 -19.90 -21.20
CA LEU A 66 -10.81 -19.60 -19.90
C LEU A 66 -11.69 -20.77 -19.42
N VAL A 67 -11.48 -21.18 -18.18
CA VAL A 67 -12.23 -22.25 -17.52
C VAL A 67 -12.57 -21.85 -16.10
N THR A 68 -13.67 -22.39 -15.58
CA THR A 68 -13.89 -22.50 -14.14
C THR A 68 -13.43 -23.87 -13.66
N ARG A 69 -13.44 -24.11 -12.35
CA ARG A 69 -13.04 -25.39 -11.76
C ARG A 69 -14.09 -25.92 -10.82
N ASP A 70 -14.24 -27.25 -10.78
CA ASP A 70 -15.03 -27.92 -9.75
C ASP A 70 -14.33 -27.87 -8.38
N GLY A 71 -14.99 -28.39 -7.34
CA GLY A 71 -14.40 -28.48 -5.99
C GLY A 71 -13.15 -29.35 -5.88
N LYS A 72 -12.81 -30.14 -6.91
CA LYS A 72 -11.61 -30.98 -7.01
C LYS A 72 -10.50 -30.33 -7.84
N GLY A 73 -10.75 -29.16 -8.42
CA GLY A 73 -9.80 -28.42 -9.25
C GLY A 73 -9.76 -28.85 -10.73
N ASN A 74 -10.70 -29.67 -11.20
CA ASN A 74 -10.78 -30.09 -12.60
C ASN A 74 -11.40 -28.97 -13.46
N PRO A 75 -10.90 -28.75 -14.68
CA PRO A 75 -11.40 -27.67 -15.53
C PRO A 75 -12.80 -27.97 -16.08
N ILE A 76 -13.67 -26.96 -16.02
CA ILE A 76 -14.99 -26.92 -16.66
C ILE A 76 -14.98 -25.76 -17.66
N CYS A 77 -15.33 -26.04 -18.92
CA CYS A 77 -15.42 -25.00 -19.93
C CYS A 77 -16.56 -24.02 -19.62
N LEU A 78 -16.45 -22.77 -20.08
CA LEU A 78 -17.48 -21.75 -19.82
C LEU A 78 -18.90 -22.17 -20.27
N PRO A 79 -19.10 -22.87 -21.41
CA PRO A 79 -20.42 -23.39 -21.78
C PRO A 79 -21.01 -24.36 -20.75
N CYS A 80 -20.25 -25.36 -20.32
CA CYS A 80 -20.72 -26.32 -19.32
C CYS A 80 -20.92 -25.70 -17.94
N ALA A 81 -20.29 -24.56 -17.66
CA ALA A 81 -20.48 -23.78 -16.45
C ALA A 81 -21.59 -22.73 -16.56
N ASP A 82 -22.27 -22.64 -17.70
CA ASP A 82 -23.32 -21.64 -17.97
C ASP A 82 -22.82 -20.17 -17.94
N LEU A 83 -21.54 -20.00 -18.31
CA LEU A 83 -20.79 -18.73 -18.36
C LEU A 83 -20.38 -18.34 -19.80
N ALA A 84 -20.75 -19.10 -20.82
CA ALA A 84 -20.30 -18.88 -22.21
C ALA A 84 -20.67 -17.52 -22.79
N ASN A 85 -21.83 -16.98 -22.39
CA ASN A 85 -22.33 -15.71 -22.90
C ASN A 85 -21.82 -14.50 -22.11
N LEU A 86 -20.92 -14.70 -21.15
CA LEU A 86 -20.35 -13.60 -20.37
C LEU A 86 -19.13 -13.01 -21.04
N ILE A 87 -19.01 -11.69 -20.96
CA ILE A 87 -17.88 -10.94 -21.49
C ILE A 87 -17.00 -10.42 -20.35
N VAL A 88 -15.69 -10.36 -20.61
CA VAL A 88 -14.72 -9.88 -19.64
C VAL A 88 -14.75 -8.36 -19.55
N VAL A 89 -15.00 -7.85 -18.34
CA VAL A 89 -14.76 -6.47 -17.94
C VAL A 89 -13.41 -6.41 -17.22
N PRO A 90 -12.43 -5.67 -17.74
CA PRO A 90 -11.12 -5.54 -17.10
C PRO A 90 -11.24 -4.81 -15.76
N SER A 91 -10.29 -5.06 -14.86
CA SER A 91 -10.15 -4.24 -13.66
C SER A 91 -9.72 -2.80 -14.00
N GLY A 92 -10.08 -1.83 -13.15
CA GLY A 92 -9.63 -0.44 -13.27
C GLY A 92 -10.72 0.60 -13.01
N ASP A 93 -11.93 0.38 -13.52
CA ASP A 93 -13.09 1.23 -13.21
C ASP A 93 -14.00 0.53 -12.20
N VAL A 94 -13.90 0.98 -10.94
CA VAL A 94 -14.69 0.45 -9.82
C VAL A 94 -16.19 0.70 -10.03
N ALA A 95 -16.58 1.85 -10.60
CA ALA A 95 -17.98 2.18 -10.82
C ALA A 95 -18.57 1.27 -11.90
N LEU A 96 -17.87 1.12 -13.03
CA LEU A 96 -18.28 0.24 -14.12
C LEU A 96 -18.36 -1.21 -13.67
N THR A 97 -17.33 -1.72 -13.00
CA THR A 97 -17.28 -3.12 -12.53
C THR A 97 -18.40 -3.41 -11.56
N ARG A 98 -18.63 -2.54 -10.56
CA ARG A 98 -19.69 -2.72 -9.57
C ARG A 98 -21.08 -2.68 -10.21
N ARG A 99 -21.33 -1.74 -11.13
CA ARG A 99 -22.61 -1.62 -11.83
C ARG A 99 -22.89 -2.82 -12.73
N ALA A 100 -21.90 -3.22 -13.52
CA ALA A 100 -22.02 -4.37 -14.41
C ALA A 100 -22.28 -5.66 -13.61
N GLN A 101 -21.61 -5.84 -12.46
CA GLN A 101 -21.91 -6.95 -11.55
C GLN A 101 -23.33 -6.91 -11.01
N SER A 102 -23.82 -5.75 -10.56
CA SER A 102 -25.16 -5.60 -9.99
C SER A 102 -26.30 -5.81 -11.00
N GLN A 103 -26.03 -5.58 -12.29
CA GLN A 103 -27.02 -5.68 -13.36
C GLN A 103 -26.99 -7.02 -14.09
N SER A 104 -25.98 -7.86 -13.80
CA SER A 104 -25.80 -9.15 -14.43
C SER A 104 -26.48 -10.24 -13.61
N GLY A 105 -27.26 -11.10 -14.26
CA GLY A 105 -27.85 -12.26 -13.57
C GLY A 105 -26.80 -13.28 -13.13
N ARG A 106 -25.65 -13.31 -13.80
CA ARG A 106 -24.50 -14.20 -13.51
C ARG A 106 -23.20 -13.44 -13.51
N VAL A 107 -22.31 -13.80 -12.60
CA VAL A 107 -21.01 -13.15 -12.45
C VAL A 107 -19.94 -14.20 -12.19
N ALA A 108 -18.78 -14.05 -12.81
CA ALA A 108 -17.58 -14.82 -12.47
C ALA A 108 -16.36 -13.91 -12.36
N ILE A 109 -15.37 -14.26 -11.53
CA ILE A 109 -14.17 -13.43 -11.36
C ILE A 109 -13.03 -13.98 -12.19
N LEU A 110 -12.52 -13.17 -13.12
CA LEU A 110 -11.30 -13.49 -13.84
C LEU A 110 -10.10 -13.28 -12.93
N ILE A 111 -9.34 -14.34 -12.68
CA ILE A 111 -8.11 -14.32 -11.88
C ILE A 111 -6.91 -14.72 -12.74
N GLY A 112 -5.73 -14.24 -12.34
CA GLY A 112 -4.47 -14.59 -12.98
C GLY A 112 -3.35 -14.71 -11.96
N TRP A 113 -2.44 -15.66 -12.18
CA TRP A 113 -1.27 -15.83 -11.32
C TRP A 113 -0.33 -14.63 -11.48
N SER A 114 0.20 -14.15 -10.37
CA SER A 114 1.23 -13.10 -10.35
C SER A 114 2.55 -13.72 -9.86
N PRO A 115 3.54 -13.92 -10.75
CA PRO A 115 4.84 -14.47 -10.36
C PRO A 115 5.57 -13.60 -9.34
N ARG A 116 5.40 -12.26 -9.43
CA ARG A 116 6.04 -11.29 -8.54
C ARG A 116 5.52 -11.40 -7.10
N SER A 117 4.20 -11.49 -6.92
CA SER A 117 3.59 -11.57 -5.58
C SER A 117 3.35 -12.99 -5.10
N LYS A 118 3.57 -14.00 -5.96
CA LYS A 118 3.24 -15.42 -5.70
C LYS A 118 1.81 -15.62 -5.20
N ARG A 119 0.85 -14.91 -5.80
CA ARG A 119 -0.57 -14.94 -5.42
C ARG A 119 -1.45 -14.85 -6.66
N TRP A 120 -2.64 -15.43 -6.56
CA TRP A 120 -3.72 -15.22 -7.51
C TRP A 120 -4.30 -13.82 -7.34
N GLN A 121 -4.35 -13.06 -8.43
CA GLN A 121 -4.87 -11.70 -8.44
C GLN A 121 -6.09 -11.59 -9.35
N ARG A 122 -7.08 -10.81 -8.95
CA ARG A 122 -8.21 -10.44 -9.80
C ARG A 122 -7.72 -9.61 -10.98
N ARG A 123 -8.00 -10.08 -12.20
CA ARG A 123 -7.70 -9.41 -13.47
C ARG A 123 -8.93 -8.77 -14.09
N GLY A 124 -10.12 -9.26 -13.76
CA GLY A 124 -11.36 -8.73 -14.29
C GLY A 124 -12.57 -9.45 -13.74
N THR A 125 -13.70 -9.31 -14.41
CA THR A 125 -14.97 -9.95 -14.06
C THR A 125 -15.75 -10.25 -15.32
N LEU A 126 -16.36 -11.43 -15.38
CA LEU A 126 -17.24 -11.83 -16.45
C LEU A 126 -18.67 -11.44 -16.07
N VAL A 127 -19.35 -10.73 -16.98
CA VAL A 127 -20.72 -10.24 -16.82
C VAL A 127 -21.49 -10.38 -18.13
N GLU A 128 -22.81 -10.30 -18.08
CA GLU A 128 -23.65 -10.34 -19.28
C GLU A 128 -23.45 -9.09 -20.16
N PRO A 129 -23.47 -9.23 -21.50
CA PRO A 129 -23.32 -8.11 -22.43
C PRO A 129 -24.32 -6.98 -22.19
N ARG A 130 -25.59 -7.33 -21.91
CA ARG A 130 -26.65 -6.36 -21.62
C ARG A 130 -26.35 -5.56 -20.35
N ALA A 131 -25.87 -6.22 -19.31
CA ALA A 131 -25.47 -5.57 -18.06
C ALA A 131 -24.29 -4.61 -18.28
N LEU A 132 -23.33 -4.96 -19.13
CA LEU A 132 -22.22 -4.05 -19.44
C LEU A 132 -22.68 -2.79 -20.20
N VAL A 133 -23.57 -2.94 -21.19
CA VAL A 133 -24.09 -1.79 -21.96
C VAL A 133 -24.82 -0.80 -21.03
N THR A 134 -25.74 -1.31 -20.20
CA THR A 134 -26.47 -0.49 -19.23
C THR A 134 -25.54 0.16 -18.22
N ALA A 135 -24.54 -0.57 -17.71
CA ALA A 135 -23.55 -0.04 -16.79
C ALA A 135 -22.69 1.08 -17.42
N LYS A 136 -22.29 0.93 -18.70
CA LYS A 136 -21.55 1.97 -19.44
C LYS A 136 -22.38 3.23 -19.60
N ALA A 137 -23.63 3.12 -20.05
CA ALA A 137 -24.53 4.26 -20.23
C ALA A 137 -24.73 5.04 -18.91
N GLN A 138 -24.89 4.33 -17.79
CA GLN A 138 -24.98 4.96 -16.46
C GLN A 138 -23.67 5.64 -16.04
N CYS A 139 -22.51 5.01 -16.30
CA CYS A 139 -21.19 5.57 -16.01
C CYS A 139 -20.90 6.85 -16.81
N GLU A 140 -21.35 6.91 -18.05
CA GLU A 140 -21.23 8.09 -18.90
C GLU A 140 -22.13 9.21 -18.38
N ALA A 141 -23.40 8.91 -18.11
CA ALA A 141 -24.40 9.87 -17.62
C ALA A 141 -24.01 10.56 -16.31
N ASP A 142 -23.26 9.88 -15.43
CA ASP A 142 -22.85 10.44 -14.13
C ASP A 142 -21.35 10.75 -14.02
N SER A 143 -20.60 10.61 -15.12
CA SER A 143 -19.15 10.80 -15.16
C SER A 143 -18.72 12.16 -14.60
N GLU A 144 -19.36 13.23 -15.06
CA GLU A 144 -19.07 14.60 -14.65
C GLU A 144 -19.37 14.83 -13.16
N LYS A 145 -20.55 14.39 -12.70
CA LYS A 145 -20.93 14.48 -11.29
C LYS A 145 -19.92 13.74 -10.40
N ARG A 146 -19.44 12.58 -10.82
CA ARG A 146 -18.40 11.82 -10.11
C ARG A 146 -17.04 12.51 -10.15
N ASN A 147 -16.68 13.18 -11.25
CA ASN A 147 -15.44 13.95 -11.36
C ASN A 147 -15.44 15.13 -10.38
N VAL A 148 -16.50 15.93 -10.40
CA VAL A 148 -16.67 17.06 -9.48
C VAL A 148 -16.67 16.60 -8.02
N ALA A 149 -17.39 15.51 -7.70
CA ALA A 149 -17.39 14.97 -6.35
C ALA A 149 -16.00 14.48 -5.91
N ARG A 150 -15.24 13.82 -6.80
CA ARG A 150 -13.86 13.38 -6.54
C ARG A 150 -12.93 14.56 -6.30
N GLN A 151 -13.02 15.60 -7.12
CA GLN A 151 -12.22 16.81 -6.97
C GLN A 151 -12.50 17.49 -5.63
N ARG A 152 -13.77 17.76 -5.31
CA ARG A 152 -14.16 18.35 -4.02
C ARG A 152 -13.72 17.49 -2.84
N ALA A 153 -13.79 16.17 -2.96
CA ALA A 153 -13.31 15.25 -1.93
C ALA A 153 -11.78 15.23 -1.79
N SER A 154 -11.02 15.51 -2.86
CA SER A 154 -9.57 15.68 -2.77
C SER A 154 -9.21 16.99 -2.09
N GLU A 155 -9.90 18.08 -2.43
CA GLU A 155 -9.71 19.40 -1.82
C GLU A 155 -10.01 19.36 -0.32
N ARG A 156 -11.17 18.80 0.08
CA ARG A 156 -11.50 18.59 1.49
C ARG A 156 -10.44 17.78 2.24
N ARG A 157 -9.94 16.70 1.64
CA ARG A 157 -8.88 15.88 2.25
C ARG A 157 -7.56 16.61 2.42
N VAL A 158 -7.25 17.61 1.60
CA VAL A 158 -6.06 18.46 1.79
C VAL A 158 -6.28 19.40 2.98
N ILE A 159 -7.47 19.97 3.11
CA ILE A 159 -7.84 20.85 4.23
C ILE A 159 -7.83 20.06 5.55
N GLU A 160 -8.56 18.95 5.62
CA GLU A 160 -8.62 18.08 6.80
C GLU A 160 -7.23 17.60 7.25
N ASP A 161 -6.33 17.30 6.30
CA ASP A 161 -4.97 16.88 6.61
C ASP A 161 -4.14 18.03 7.19
N ARG A 162 -4.30 19.26 6.68
CA ARG A 162 -3.66 20.45 7.28
C ARG A 162 -4.20 20.74 8.68
N GLU A 163 -5.50 20.67 8.88
CA GLU A 163 -6.16 20.83 10.18
C GLU A 163 -5.68 19.77 11.16
N TYR A 164 -5.58 18.51 10.72
CA TYR A 164 -5.06 17.42 11.54
C TYR A 164 -3.61 17.65 11.99
N HIS A 165 -2.73 18.10 11.10
CA HIS A 165 -1.37 18.49 11.48
C HIS A 165 -1.35 19.64 12.50
N ALA A 166 -2.24 20.64 12.35
CA ALA A 166 -2.35 21.75 13.28
C ALA A 166 -2.87 21.29 14.66
N HIS A 167 -3.87 20.42 14.71
CA HIS A 167 -4.39 19.85 15.96
C HIS A 167 -3.35 18.96 16.65
N PHE A 168 -2.62 18.13 15.91
CA PHE A 168 -1.54 17.32 16.48
C PHE A 168 -0.44 18.18 17.09
N ARG A 169 -0.02 19.25 16.38
CA ARG A 169 0.92 20.24 16.92
C ARG A 169 0.40 20.90 18.20
N ALA A 170 -0.88 21.26 18.24
CA ALA A 170 -1.49 21.87 19.42
C ALA A 170 -1.47 20.88 20.61
N ALA A 171 -1.80 19.61 20.38
CA ALA A 171 -1.73 18.57 21.41
C ALA A 171 -0.30 18.37 21.96
N VAL A 172 0.72 18.39 21.09
CA VAL A 172 2.13 18.37 21.53
C VAL A 172 2.43 19.54 22.46
N LEU A 173 2.04 20.76 22.09
CA LEU A 173 2.30 21.96 22.89
C LEU A 173 1.49 22.02 24.19
N GLN A 174 0.34 21.34 24.25
CA GLN A 174 -0.44 21.18 25.47
C GLN A 174 0.25 20.24 26.47
N LEU A 175 0.77 19.10 26.00
CA LEU A 175 1.48 18.15 26.86
C LEU A 175 2.92 18.59 27.20
N TYR A 176 3.54 19.35 26.31
CA TYR A 176 4.94 19.76 26.39
C TYR A 176 5.09 21.27 26.09
N PRO A 177 4.66 22.16 27.00
CA PRO A 177 4.65 23.61 26.77
C PRO A 177 6.05 24.22 26.56
N GLY A 178 7.11 23.57 27.04
CA GLY A 178 8.50 23.99 26.83
C GLY A 178 9.10 23.55 25.47
N CYS A 179 8.37 22.76 24.68
CA CYS A 179 8.81 22.33 23.36
C CYS A 179 8.86 23.53 22.38
N PRO A 180 9.97 23.74 21.65
CA PRO A 180 10.04 24.78 20.64
C PRO A 180 8.94 24.62 19.58
N ARG A 181 8.32 25.74 19.19
CA ARG A 181 7.21 25.74 18.22
C ARG A 181 7.59 25.16 16.86
N ALA A 182 8.84 25.30 16.45
CA ALA A 182 9.39 24.69 15.24
C ALA A 182 9.43 23.17 15.37
N GLU A 183 10.00 22.66 16.48
CA GLU A 183 10.06 21.22 16.75
C GLU A 183 8.67 20.59 16.89
N ALA A 184 7.72 21.24 17.55
CA ALA A 184 6.34 20.76 17.60
C ALA A 184 5.70 20.64 16.18
N THR A 185 6.11 21.51 15.25
CA THR A 185 5.69 21.44 13.84
C THR A 185 6.34 20.26 13.12
N ASP A 186 7.63 20.02 13.38
CA ASP A 186 8.37 18.88 12.82
C ASP A 186 7.83 17.55 13.33
N ILE A 187 7.54 17.45 14.65
CA ILE A 187 6.91 16.30 15.28
C ILE A 187 5.57 16.00 14.62
N ALA A 188 4.69 17.01 14.49
CA ALA A 188 3.38 16.83 13.87
C ALA A 188 3.50 16.40 12.40
N SER A 189 4.40 17.04 11.65
CA SER A 189 4.63 16.75 10.23
C SER A 189 5.15 15.33 10.02
N HIS A 190 6.13 14.93 10.83
CA HIS A 190 6.75 13.61 10.75
C HIS A 190 5.79 12.52 11.23
N ALA A 191 5.10 12.72 12.36
CA ALA A 191 4.18 11.73 12.90
C ALA A 191 2.99 11.47 11.96
N CYS A 192 2.45 12.53 11.34
CA CYS A 192 1.25 12.48 10.51
C CYS A 192 1.52 12.14 9.02
N GLU A 193 2.77 11.92 8.63
CA GLU A 193 3.18 11.64 7.24
C GLU A 193 2.39 10.46 6.63
N LYS A 194 1.81 10.66 5.44
CA LYS A 194 0.97 9.64 4.76
C LYS A 194 1.79 8.42 4.35
N HIS A 195 1.15 7.25 4.43
CA HIS A 195 1.67 5.96 3.92
C HIS A 195 3.01 5.50 4.51
N SER A 196 3.44 6.10 5.62
CA SER A 196 4.71 5.83 6.28
C SER A 196 4.65 4.72 7.34
N GLY A 197 3.44 4.29 7.74
CA GLY A 197 3.24 3.36 8.85
C GLY A 197 3.54 3.95 10.23
N ARG A 198 3.62 5.28 10.35
CA ARG A 198 3.94 6.00 11.59
C ARG A 198 2.73 6.12 12.52
N VAL A 199 3.03 6.37 13.80
CA VAL A 199 2.07 6.45 14.90
C VAL A 199 0.97 7.47 14.62
N GLY A 200 1.30 8.62 14.02
CA GLY A 200 0.37 9.74 13.83
C GLY A 200 -0.80 9.50 12.86
N ARG A 201 -1.04 8.28 12.37
CA ARG A 201 -2.28 7.93 11.62
C ARG A 201 -2.98 6.67 12.14
N THR A 202 -2.59 6.16 13.31
CA THR A 202 -3.35 5.12 14.05
C THR A 202 -4.70 5.69 14.52
N ALA A 203 -5.61 4.82 14.96
CA ALA A 203 -6.89 5.26 15.51
C ALA A 203 -6.68 6.20 16.71
N ASP A 204 -5.82 5.78 17.63
CA ASP A 204 -5.47 6.51 18.86
C ASP A 204 -4.83 7.88 18.55
N ALA A 205 -3.96 7.96 17.54
CA ALA A 205 -3.38 9.23 17.13
C ALA A 205 -4.39 10.16 16.47
N LYS A 206 -5.36 9.62 15.72
CA LYS A 206 -6.47 10.42 15.17
C LYS A 206 -7.41 10.93 16.25
N ALA A 207 -7.54 10.19 17.35
CA ALA A 207 -8.24 10.63 18.56
C ALA A 207 -7.40 11.60 19.41
N LEU A 208 -6.14 11.89 19.01
CA LEU A 208 -5.19 12.73 19.72
C LEU A 208 -4.97 12.25 21.17
N GLU A 209 -4.97 10.93 21.38
CA GLU A 209 -4.69 10.37 22.69
C GLU A 209 -3.27 10.71 23.16
N ASP A 210 -3.15 11.11 24.43
CA ASP A 210 -1.90 11.58 25.02
C ASP A 210 -0.73 10.60 24.82
N GLU A 211 -0.99 9.30 24.87
CA GLU A 211 0.06 8.29 24.67
C GLU A 211 0.57 8.26 23.23
N ALA A 212 -0.31 8.41 22.24
CA ALA A 212 0.10 8.48 20.84
C ALA A 212 0.94 9.74 20.56
N VAL A 213 0.56 10.88 21.17
CA VAL A 213 1.33 12.13 21.11
C VAL A 213 2.68 11.96 21.80
N ARG A 214 2.72 11.40 23.02
CA ARG A 214 3.94 11.10 23.77
C ARG A 214 4.91 10.22 22.98
N LEU A 215 4.42 9.16 22.34
CA LEU A 215 5.25 8.27 21.52
C LEU A 215 5.89 9.00 20.32
N ALA A 216 5.16 9.93 19.69
CA ALA A 216 5.70 10.76 18.63
C ALA A 216 6.80 11.69 19.13
N VAL A 217 6.59 12.34 20.28
CA VAL A 217 7.59 13.22 20.92
C VAL A 217 8.83 12.42 21.33
N ILE A 218 8.66 11.25 21.96
CA ILE A 218 9.76 10.34 22.32
C ILE A 218 10.59 9.97 21.08
N ALA A 219 9.92 9.67 19.96
CA ALA A 219 10.62 9.33 18.73
C ALA A 219 11.46 10.51 18.22
N HIS A 220 10.91 11.72 18.21
CA HIS A 220 11.62 12.93 17.79
C HIS A 220 12.82 13.23 18.70
N VAL A 221 12.61 13.27 20.02
CA VAL A 221 13.66 13.50 21.03
C VAL A 221 14.76 12.46 20.89
N ARG A 222 14.42 11.18 20.69
CA ARG A 222 15.42 10.12 20.50
C ARG A 222 16.36 10.41 19.33
N HIS A 223 15.86 10.89 18.20
CA HIS A 223 16.69 11.07 17.01
C HIS A 223 17.39 12.44 16.96
N LEU A 224 16.81 13.49 17.56
CA LEU A 224 17.35 14.84 17.44
C LEU A 224 18.03 15.37 18.71
N HIS A 225 17.66 14.87 19.89
CA HIS A 225 18.20 15.34 21.18
C HIS A 225 19.10 14.31 21.86
N THR A 226 19.36 13.18 21.20
CA THR A 226 20.29 12.17 21.72
C THR A 226 21.19 11.63 20.62
N ASN A 227 22.31 11.03 21.01
CA ASN A 227 23.22 10.34 20.11
C ASN A 227 22.70 8.96 19.66
N TYR A 228 21.38 8.74 19.62
CA TYR A 228 20.80 7.43 19.32
C TYR A 228 21.30 6.83 18.00
N ASP A 229 21.43 7.65 16.96
CA ASP A 229 21.84 7.20 15.62
C ASP A 229 23.29 6.67 15.62
N THR A 230 24.19 7.29 16.38
CA THR A 230 25.57 6.76 16.53
C THR A 230 25.59 5.50 17.40
N VAL A 231 24.76 5.46 18.47
CA VAL A 231 24.66 4.31 19.38
C VAL A 231 24.06 3.08 18.70
N ILE A 232 23.08 3.26 17.78
CA ILE A 232 22.49 2.15 17.03
C ILE A 232 23.43 1.62 15.95
N ASP A 233 24.19 2.49 15.30
CA ASP A 233 25.18 2.07 14.30
C ASP A 233 26.31 1.27 14.92
N ALA A 234 26.77 1.64 16.12
CA ALA A 234 27.81 0.93 16.85
C ALA A 234 27.35 -0.44 17.38
N ASN A 235 26.17 -0.50 18.02
CA ASN A 235 25.72 -1.71 18.72
C ASN A 235 24.90 -2.65 17.85
N ARG A 236 24.31 -2.14 16.75
CA ARG A 236 23.32 -2.82 15.87
C ARG A 236 22.15 -3.50 16.60
N ASP A 237 21.88 -3.14 17.85
CA ASP A 237 20.78 -3.65 18.67
C ASP A 237 19.86 -2.52 19.11
N LYS A 238 18.64 -2.50 18.56
CA LYS A 238 17.62 -1.49 18.85
C LYS A 238 17.22 -1.44 20.32
N ARG A 239 17.12 -2.59 21.00
CA ARG A 239 16.66 -2.65 22.40
C ARG A 239 17.74 -2.06 23.31
N LYS A 240 18.99 -2.46 23.11
CA LYS A 240 20.13 -1.96 23.87
C LYS A 240 20.32 -0.45 23.64
N SER A 241 20.34 0.00 22.39
CA SER A 241 20.50 1.43 22.07
C SER A 241 19.37 2.28 22.66
N ARG A 242 18.12 1.81 22.62
CA ARG A 242 16.99 2.51 23.26
C ARG A 242 17.13 2.60 24.78
N SER A 243 17.75 1.60 25.40
CA SER A 243 17.98 1.62 26.85
C SER A 243 19.06 2.61 27.25
N ILE A 244 20.11 2.73 26.44
CA ILE A 244 21.24 3.65 26.68
C ILE A 244 20.76 5.11 26.69
N VAL A 245 19.99 5.52 25.67
CA VAL A 245 19.53 6.91 25.55
C VAL A 245 18.28 7.22 26.38
N ARG A 246 17.73 6.24 27.12
CA ARG A 246 16.45 6.42 27.83
C ARG A 246 16.51 7.56 28.84
N GLY A 247 17.61 7.70 29.58
CA GLY A 247 17.81 8.76 30.57
C GLY A 247 17.72 10.15 29.93
N SER A 248 18.53 10.40 28.90
CA SER A 248 18.54 11.65 28.15
C SER A 248 17.17 12.00 27.54
N ILE A 249 16.44 11.01 27.02
CA ILE A 249 15.07 11.21 26.55
C ILE A 249 14.17 11.71 27.69
N GLN A 250 14.21 11.07 28.86
CA GLN A 250 13.36 11.45 29.99
C GLN A 250 13.69 12.86 30.52
N GLU A 251 14.95 13.25 30.52
CA GLU A 251 15.39 14.59 30.93
C GLU A 251 14.79 15.68 30.04
N VAL A 252 14.87 15.50 28.71
CA VAL A 252 14.28 16.43 27.74
C VAL A 252 12.76 16.50 27.89
N LEU A 253 12.09 15.35 28.00
CA LEU A 253 10.63 15.29 28.18
C LEU A 253 10.19 15.98 29.48
N ALA A 254 10.92 15.78 30.58
CA ALA A 254 10.61 16.41 31.86
C ALA A 254 10.83 17.93 31.83
N ALA A 255 11.88 18.40 31.14
CA ALA A 255 12.11 19.82 30.92
C ALA A 255 10.94 20.44 30.12
N TRP A 256 10.57 19.85 28.99
CA TRP A 256 9.47 20.36 28.16
C TRP A 256 8.11 20.29 28.85
N ALA A 257 7.81 19.23 29.60
CA ALA A 257 6.55 19.10 30.35
C ALA A 257 6.42 20.17 31.46
N SER A 258 7.55 20.61 32.02
CA SER A 258 7.59 21.68 33.03
C SER A 258 7.71 23.09 32.45
N GLY A 259 7.57 23.25 31.13
CA GLY A 259 7.63 24.55 30.45
C GLY A 259 9.05 25.10 30.25
N ARG A 260 10.09 24.32 30.55
CA ARG A 260 11.49 24.71 30.35
C ARG A 260 12.00 24.22 29.00
N ALA A 261 12.98 24.94 28.44
CA ALA A 261 13.73 24.47 27.29
C ALA A 261 14.51 23.18 27.63
N ALA A 262 14.78 22.37 26.62
CA ALA A 262 15.62 21.18 26.79
C ALA A 262 17.04 21.58 27.24
N PRO A 263 17.69 20.80 28.12
CA PRO A 263 19.11 20.98 28.37
C PRO A 263 19.88 20.76 27.06
N THR A 264 20.78 21.68 26.72
CA THR A 264 21.72 21.49 25.61
C THR A 264 22.69 20.38 25.99
N THR A 265 22.64 19.28 25.24
CA THR A 265 23.63 18.21 25.30
C THR A 265 24.93 18.73 24.67
N GLU A 266 25.95 18.97 25.50
CA GLU A 266 27.34 19.20 25.08
C GLU A 266 27.98 17.94 24.46
#